data_AF-A0A3N6LVL6-F1
#
_entry.id   AF-A0A3N6LVL6-F1
#
_cell.length_a   1.000
_cell.length_b   1.000
_cell.length_c   1.000
_cell.angle_alpha   90.00
_cell.angle_beta   90.00
_cell.angle_gamma   90.00
#
_symmetry.space_group_name_H-M   'P 1'
#
loop_
_entity.id
_entity.type
_entity.pdbx_description
1 polymer ?
#
loop_
_entity_poly.entity_id
_entity_poly.type
_entity_poly.pdbx_seq_one_letter_code
_entity_poly.pdbx_strand_id
1 'polypeptide(L)' 'FQTVSMRIDRFHSFWRGSPASARRWLRRFRHHYNHDRPNQALNGRTPAEEVLN' A
#
# COMPACT_ATOMS: atom_id res chain seq x y z
N PHE A 1 12.22 10.79 -3.03
CA PHE A 1 11.34 9.70 -3.48
C PHE A 1 11.57 8.48 -2.60
N GLN A 2 10.57 7.99 -1.85
CA GLN A 2 10.70 6.71 -1.14
C GLN A 2 10.26 5.57 -2.05
N THR A 3 11.22 4.82 -2.59
CA THR A 3 11.01 3.62 -3.40
C THR A 3 10.32 2.51 -2.61
N VAL A 4 9.64 1.62 -3.33
CA VAL A 4 9.00 0.41 -2.78
C VAL A 4 9.98 -0.40 -1.92
N SER A 5 11.27 -0.45 -2.29
CA SER A 5 12.31 -1.11 -1.49
C SER A 5 12.47 -0.52 -0.08
N MET A 6 12.46 0.81 0.09
CA MET A 6 12.49 1.41 1.44
C MET A 6 11.23 1.11 2.26
N ARG A 7 10.07 0.92 1.61
CA ARG A 7 8.83 0.50 2.28
C ARG A 7 8.89 -0.97 2.69
N ILE A 8 9.56 -1.81 1.92
CA ILE A 8 9.79 -3.23 2.21
C ILE A 8 10.85 -3.41 3.31
N ASP A 9 11.93 -2.63 3.31
CA ASP A 9 12.92 -2.66 4.41
C ASP A 9 12.32 -2.20 5.75
N ARG A 10 11.45 -1.18 5.69
CA ARG A 10 10.66 -0.76 6.86
C ARG A 10 9.64 -1.83 7.27
N PHE A 11 9.08 -2.58 6.32
CA PHE A 11 8.19 -3.71 6.56
C PHE A 11 8.92 -4.87 7.27
N HIS A 12 10.16 -5.20 6.90
CA HIS A 12 10.99 -6.16 7.63
C HIS A 12 11.30 -5.70 9.06
N SER A 13 11.55 -4.41 9.26
CA SER A 13 11.79 -3.83 10.59
C SER A 13 10.54 -3.88 11.50
N PHE A 14 9.34 -3.69 10.93
CA PHE A 14 8.07 -3.73 11.67
C PHE A 14 7.52 -5.15 11.90
N TRP A 15 7.91 -6.13 11.08
CA TRP A 15 7.42 -7.51 11.17
C TRP A 15 7.94 -8.25 12.42
N ARG A 16 9.02 -7.76 13.05
CA ARG A 16 9.72 -8.35 14.21
C ARG A 16 8.89 -8.50 15.52
N GLY A 17 7.56 -8.42 15.47
CA GLY A 17 6.72 -8.36 16.67
C GLY A 17 5.48 -9.25 16.75
N SER A 18 4.72 -9.49 15.67
CA SER A 18 3.52 -10.36 15.72
C SER A 18 2.77 -10.39 14.37
N PRO A 19 2.10 -11.51 14.02
CA PRO A 19 1.08 -11.56 12.96
C PRO A 19 -0.02 -10.49 13.06
N ALA A 20 -0.26 -9.91 14.25
CA ALA A 20 -1.20 -8.80 14.41
C ALA A 20 -0.70 -7.48 13.77
N SER A 21 0.59 -7.17 13.92
CA SER A 21 1.23 -5.97 13.36
C SER A 21 1.27 -6.03 11.83
N ALA A 22 1.57 -7.21 11.29
CA ALA A 22 1.46 -7.53 9.88
C ALA A 22 0.09 -7.22 9.29
N ARG A 23 -0.98 -7.72 9.93
CA ARG A 23 -2.36 -7.50 9.48
C ARG A 23 -2.75 -6.03 9.52
N ARG A 24 -2.31 -5.26 10.53
CA ARG A 24 -2.51 -3.80 10.54
C ARG A 24 -1.82 -3.11 9.37
N TRP A 25 -0.57 -3.47 9.11
CA TRP A 25 0.19 -2.86 8.03
C TRP A 25 -0.43 -3.18 6.66
N LEU A 26 -0.77 -4.44 6.39
CA LEU A 26 -1.39 -4.85 5.12
C LEU A 26 -2.72 -4.13 4.86
N ARG A 27 -3.54 -3.92 5.88
CA ARG A 27 -4.78 -3.12 5.75
C ARG A 27 -4.49 -1.68 5.35
N ARG A 28 -3.53 -1.04 6.00
CA ARG A 28 -3.16 0.35 5.69
C ARG A 28 -2.52 0.47 4.32
N PHE A 29 -1.66 -0.48 3.95
CA PHE A 29 -1.04 -0.55 2.63
C PHE A 29 -2.10 -0.70 1.54
N ARG A 30 -3.02 -1.66 1.68
CA ARG A 30 -4.10 -1.89 0.71
C ARG A 30 -4.97 -0.66 0.51
N HIS A 31 -5.37 0.00 1.60
CA HIS A 31 -6.17 1.21 1.51
C HIS A 31 -5.43 2.33 0.77
N HIS A 32 -4.20 2.63 1.19
CA HIS A 32 -3.39 3.67 0.55
C HIS A 32 -3.16 3.40 -0.95
N TYR A 33 -2.86 2.15 -1.30
CA TYR A 33 -2.60 1.78 -2.69
C TYR A 33 -3.86 1.88 -3.57
N ASN A 34 -5.02 1.54 -3.03
CA ASN A 34 -6.26 1.49 -3.78
C ASN A 34 -6.97 2.85 -3.87
N HIS A 35 -6.77 3.75 -2.90
CA HIS A 35 -7.52 5.01 -2.80
C HIS A 35 -6.69 6.28 -2.93
N ASP A 36 -5.41 6.25 -2.57
CA ASP A 36 -4.60 7.49 -2.55
C ASP A 36 -3.56 7.54 -3.67
N ARG A 37 -3.29 6.40 -4.31
CA ARG A 37 -2.24 6.28 -5.30
C ARG A 37 -2.83 6.35 -6.72
N PRO A 38 -2.68 7.49 -7.42
CA PRO A 38 -2.99 7.56 -8.84
C PRO A 38 -2.09 6.57 -9.60
N ASN A 39 -2.71 5.73 -10.43
CA ASN A 39 -2.03 4.70 -11.18
C ASN A 39 -1.91 5.14 -12.65
N GLN A 40 -0.68 5.23 -13.15
CA GLN A 40 -0.42 5.60 -14.54
C GLN A 40 -1.08 4.63 -15.53
N ALA A 41 -1.21 3.35 -15.19
CA ALA A 41 -1.93 2.37 -16.00
C ALA A 41 -3.46 2.58 -16.00
N LEU A 42 -3.99 3.35 -15.05
CA LEU A 42 -5.41 3.71 -14.93
C LEU A 42 -5.62 5.19 -15.31
N ASN A 43 -4.82 5.74 -16.22
CA ASN A 43 -4.88 7.15 -16.61
C ASN A 43 -4.76 8.14 -15.44
N GLY A 44 -4.00 7.77 -14.41
CA GLY A 44 -3.83 8.58 -13.20
C GLY A 44 -4.99 8.46 -12.21
N ARG A 45 -5.98 7.60 -12.46
CA ARG A 45 -7.03 7.27 -11.47
C ARG A 45 -6.52 6.26 -10.46
N THR A 46 -7.18 6.23 -9.32
CA THR A 46 -6.93 5.23 -8.29
C THR A 46 -7.68 3.94 -8.63
N PRO A 47 -7.18 2.77 -8.22
CA PRO A 47 -7.88 1.50 -8.46
C PRO A 47 -9.32 1.48 -7.95
N ALA A 48 -9.63 2.17 -6.85
CA ALA A 48 -10.99 2.24 -6.33
C ALA A 48 -11.93 3.06 -7.21
N GLU A 49 -11.45 4.14 -7.82
CA GLU A 49 -12.23 4.95 -8.76
C GLU A 49 -12.53 4.21 -10.06
N GLU A 50 -11.62 3.34 -10.52
CA GLU A 50 -11.83 2.54 -11.72
C GLU A 50 -12.86 1.43 -11.50
N VAL A 51 -12.91 0.82 -10.30
CA VAL A 51 -13.88 -0.24 -9.98
C VAL A 51 -15.31 0.28 -9.76
N LEU A 52 -15.46 1.59 -9.50
CA LEU A 52 -16.75 2.25 -9.28
C LEU A 52 -17.38 2.82 -10.57
N ASN A 53 -16.66 2.80 -11.69
CA ASN A 53 -17.14 3.19 -13.03
C ASN A 53 -17.63 1.96 -13.81
#